data_AF-A0A931F6X0-F1
#
_entry.id   AF-A0A931F6X0-F1
#
_cell.length_a   1.000
_cell.length_b   1.000
_cell.length_c   1.000
_cell.angle_alpha   90.00
_cell.angle_beta   90.00
_cell.angle_gamma   90.00
#
_symmetry.space_group_name_H-M   'P 1'
#
loop_
_entity.id
_entity.type
_entity.pdbx_description
1 polymer ?
#
loop_
_entity_poly.entity_id
_entity_poly.type
_entity_poly.pdbx_seq_one_letter_code
_entity_poly.pdbx_strand_id
1 'polypeptide(L)'
;MYGLATDMPAALAEEATLAALLRCCVREVAGSRGLVWAAPPYLLLRVAGALLRARTHGGAALRFDGPPERLQGGAWQPLTADELVQLAEADLHGGNGEFAGQVAASRAAVAAILEARAEAVPPADPWLASEQALVYGHPFHPSPKARGGEGWLRYAPEAHAEFPVRLLGVREDVLTEAGDVAALDGMGTAPPGYRLLPAHPWQLDLLRPVFGPELLDLGPGPLVAPTSSVRTVYAPDSEICLKFSLDVRITNCVRKNAWYELAGAVELTKRLTPIFEAVSARHPSTHWLPEPGYRSTTLGRRLHEGLGVIVRQSPWTVCPPDVTPILAATLALNIQTAPGTPPLLAPWKGDSPFPASSTPATPPWKGDSLLPASSTPATPPW
;
A
#
# COMPACT_ATOMS: atom_id res chain seq x y z
N MET A 1 -33.04 8.69 21.12
CA MET A 1 -32.03 9.64 20.62
C MET A 1 -30.64 9.10 20.96
N TYR A 2 -30.31 7.96 20.35
CA TYR A 2 -29.03 7.23 20.41
C TYR A 2 -28.89 6.62 19.01
N GLY A 3 -27.81 6.90 18.28
CA GLY A 3 -27.53 6.25 16.98
C GLY A 3 -27.17 7.14 15.79
N LEU A 4 -26.44 8.25 15.96
CA LEU A 4 -25.89 9.02 14.82
C LEU A 4 -24.36 9.01 14.73
N ALA A 5 -23.64 8.59 15.78
CA ALA A 5 -22.17 8.57 15.78
C ALA A 5 -21.58 7.20 15.37
N THR A 6 -22.30 6.10 15.61
CA THR A 6 -21.81 4.73 15.36
C THR A 6 -21.83 4.32 13.88
N ASP A 7 -22.62 4.99 13.04
CA ASP A 7 -22.80 4.58 11.63
C ASP A 7 -21.85 5.29 10.66
N MET A 8 -21.13 6.34 11.12
CA MET A 8 -20.27 7.15 10.25
C MET A 8 -19.05 6.39 9.70
N PRO A 9 -18.26 5.64 10.51
CA PRO A 9 -17.15 4.85 9.99
C PRO A 9 -17.58 3.77 8.99
N ALA A 10 -18.71 3.11 9.28
CA ALA A 10 -19.27 2.08 8.40
C ALA A 10 -19.74 2.65 7.06
N ALA A 11 -20.43 3.80 7.07
CA ALA A 11 -20.89 4.47 5.85
C ALA A 11 -19.70 4.95 4.98
N LEU A 12 -18.66 5.54 5.58
CA LEU A 12 -17.45 5.95 4.87
C LEU A 12 -16.70 4.75 4.29
N ALA A 13 -16.64 3.64 5.02
CA ALA A 13 -16.04 2.41 4.55
C ALA A 13 -16.80 1.81 3.36
N GLU A 14 -18.13 1.84 3.38
CA GLU A 14 -18.99 1.41 2.26
C GLU A 14 -18.74 2.28 1.02
N GLU A 15 -18.77 3.60 1.16
CA GLU A 15 -18.53 4.53 0.06
C GLU A 15 -17.13 4.33 -0.56
N ALA A 16 -16.10 4.23 0.27
CA ALA A 16 -14.73 4.02 -0.19
C ALA A 16 -14.56 2.67 -0.91
N THR A 17 -15.17 1.60 -0.38
CA THR A 17 -15.14 0.26 -0.97
C THR A 17 -15.84 0.26 -2.32
N LEU A 18 -17.03 0.83 -2.38
CA LEU A 18 -17.84 0.93 -3.59
C LEU A 18 -17.15 1.77 -4.67
N ALA A 19 -16.54 2.90 -4.29
CA ALA A 19 -15.73 3.70 -5.20
C ALA A 19 -14.56 2.88 -5.77
N ALA A 20 -13.80 2.17 -4.94
CA ALA A 20 -12.67 1.36 -5.40
C ALA A 20 -13.10 0.23 -6.36
N LEU A 21 -14.19 -0.48 -6.03
CA LEU A 21 -14.78 -1.51 -6.88
C LEU A 21 -15.26 -0.93 -8.21
N LEU A 22 -15.92 0.23 -8.20
CA LEU A 22 -16.36 0.89 -9.43
C LEU A 22 -15.18 1.28 -10.31
N ARG A 23 -14.07 1.78 -9.76
CA ARG A 23 -12.88 2.06 -10.58
C ARG A 23 -12.32 0.79 -11.21
N CYS A 24 -12.32 -0.32 -10.47
CA CYS A 24 -11.92 -1.63 -11.03
C CYS A 24 -12.88 -2.06 -12.14
N CYS A 25 -14.19 -1.92 -11.95
CA CYS A 25 -15.19 -2.26 -12.95
C CYS A 25 -15.07 -1.39 -14.20
N VAL A 26 -14.91 -0.08 -14.04
CA VAL A 26 -14.71 0.86 -15.16
C VAL A 26 -13.44 0.51 -15.93
N ARG A 27 -12.34 0.16 -15.27
CA ARG A 27 -11.06 -0.10 -15.93
C ARG A 27 -10.96 -1.49 -16.56
N GLU A 28 -11.37 -2.52 -15.83
CA GLU A 28 -10.98 -3.92 -16.11
C GLU A 28 -12.16 -4.81 -16.52
N VAL A 29 -13.38 -4.48 -16.09
CA VAL A 29 -14.58 -5.31 -16.35
C VAL A 29 -15.38 -4.74 -17.51
N ALA A 30 -15.99 -3.57 -17.32
CA ALA A 30 -16.83 -2.92 -18.31
C ALA A 30 -16.00 -2.18 -19.36
N GLY A 31 -14.96 -1.42 -18.96
CA GLY A 31 -14.20 -0.58 -19.90
C GLY A 31 -13.39 -1.38 -20.92
N SER A 32 -12.78 -2.48 -20.49
CA SER A 32 -12.08 -3.41 -21.38
C SER A 32 -12.98 -4.01 -22.47
N ARG A 33 -14.30 -4.01 -22.23
CA ARG A 33 -15.35 -4.53 -23.12
C ARG A 33 -16.12 -3.43 -23.87
N GLY A 34 -15.73 -2.15 -23.72
CA GLY A 34 -16.44 -1.02 -24.33
C GLY A 34 -17.83 -0.74 -23.74
N LEU A 35 -18.06 -1.18 -22.49
CA LEU A 35 -19.34 -1.08 -21.79
C LEU A 35 -19.38 0.10 -20.79
N VAL A 36 -18.66 1.18 -21.11
CA VAL A 36 -18.59 2.41 -20.30
C VAL A 36 -18.87 3.60 -21.22
N TRP A 37 -19.79 4.47 -20.81
CA TRP A 37 -20.24 5.62 -21.60
C TRP A 37 -20.28 6.89 -20.75
N ALA A 38 -19.73 7.98 -21.27
CA ALA A 38 -19.89 9.29 -20.66
C ALA A 38 -21.27 9.87 -21.01
N ALA A 39 -22.06 10.22 -19.99
CA ALA A 39 -23.27 11.02 -20.13
C ALA A 39 -23.32 12.06 -19.01
N PRO A 40 -22.54 13.16 -19.13
CA PRO A 40 -22.36 14.13 -18.06
C PRO A 40 -23.70 14.61 -17.46
N PRO A 41 -23.81 14.71 -16.12
CA PRO A 41 -22.73 14.58 -15.11
C PRO A 41 -22.37 13.13 -14.74
N TYR A 42 -22.98 12.14 -15.39
CA TYR A 42 -22.80 10.73 -15.07
C TYR A 42 -21.77 10.02 -15.95
N LEU A 43 -21.15 9.01 -15.38
CA LEU A 43 -20.57 7.89 -16.09
C LEU A 43 -21.55 6.72 -15.99
N LEU A 44 -21.92 6.14 -17.13
CA LEU A 44 -22.69 4.90 -17.18
C LEU A 44 -21.77 3.73 -17.45
N LEU A 45 -22.07 2.59 -16.87
CA LEU A 45 -21.38 1.33 -17.12
C LEU A 45 -22.33 0.15 -17.05
N ARG A 46 -22.02 -0.92 -17.76
CA ARG A 46 -22.77 -2.19 -17.69
C ARG A 46 -21.90 -3.30 -17.13
N VAL A 47 -22.40 -3.97 -16.09
CA VAL A 47 -21.74 -5.12 -15.44
C VAL A 47 -22.79 -6.22 -15.28
N ALA A 48 -22.54 -7.44 -15.76
CA ALA A 48 -23.49 -8.56 -15.75
C ALA A 48 -24.89 -8.18 -16.27
N GLY A 49 -24.94 -7.37 -17.33
CA GLY A 49 -26.21 -6.88 -17.91
C GLY A 49 -26.88 -5.74 -17.14
N ALA A 50 -26.56 -5.50 -15.86
CA ALA A 50 -27.09 -4.40 -15.07
C ALA A 50 -26.51 -3.06 -15.53
N LEU A 51 -27.37 -2.06 -15.70
CA LEU A 51 -26.95 -0.69 -16.02
C LEU A 51 -26.72 0.09 -14.72
N LEU A 52 -25.51 0.62 -14.56
CA LEU A 52 -25.09 1.41 -13.42
C LEU A 52 -24.81 2.85 -13.86
N ARG A 53 -24.96 3.81 -12.96
CA ARG A 53 -24.50 5.18 -13.15
C ARG A 53 -23.84 5.72 -11.89
N ALA A 54 -22.86 6.60 -12.06
CA ALA A 54 -22.29 7.37 -10.96
C ALA A 54 -21.98 8.78 -11.45
N ARG A 55 -22.17 9.80 -10.62
CA ARG A 55 -21.67 11.14 -10.96
C ARG A 55 -20.16 11.14 -10.80
N THR A 56 -19.45 11.67 -11.80
CA THR A 56 -17.98 11.60 -11.81
C THR A 56 -17.32 12.91 -12.19
N HIS A 57 -16.13 13.15 -11.64
CA HIS A 57 -15.25 14.26 -12.03
C HIS A 57 -13.77 13.85 -11.95
N GLY A 58 -12.86 14.75 -12.35
CA GLY A 58 -11.41 14.54 -12.21
C GLY A 58 -10.77 13.66 -13.29
N GLY A 59 -11.44 13.44 -14.42
CA GLY A 59 -10.88 12.73 -15.58
C GLY A 59 -10.40 11.33 -15.23
N ALA A 60 -9.13 11.03 -15.51
CA ALA A 60 -8.51 9.73 -15.25
C ALA A 60 -8.48 9.33 -13.76
N ALA A 61 -8.60 10.29 -12.83
CA ALA A 61 -8.67 9.99 -11.40
C ALA A 61 -10.02 9.35 -10.99
N LEU A 62 -11.05 9.46 -11.84
CA LEU A 62 -12.37 8.86 -11.66
C LEU A 62 -12.89 9.06 -10.22
N ARG A 63 -13.12 10.32 -9.87
CA ARG A 63 -13.68 10.72 -8.57
C ARG A 63 -15.20 10.66 -8.65
N PHE A 64 -15.85 10.19 -7.59
CA PHE A 64 -17.30 10.02 -7.54
C PHE A 64 -17.94 11.10 -6.66
N ASP A 65 -19.10 11.60 -7.06
CA ASP A 65 -19.86 12.63 -6.33
C ASP A 65 -21.24 12.11 -5.91
N GLY A 66 -21.30 11.57 -4.69
CA GLY A 66 -22.47 10.89 -4.15
C GLY A 66 -22.57 9.41 -4.54
N PRO A 67 -23.59 8.72 -4.04
CA PRO A 67 -23.71 7.27 -4.18
C PRO A 67 -23.98 6.89 -5.64
N PRO A 68 -23.31 5.85 -6.17
CA PRO A 68 -23.65 5.28 -7.45
C PRO A 68 -24.99 4.55 -7.38
N GLU A 69 -25.62 4.37 -8.53
CA GLU A 69 -26.97 3.83 -8.64
C GLU A 69 -27.05 2.74 -9.70
N ARG A 70 -27.97 1.79 -9.50
CA ARG A 70 -28.33 0.74 -10.44
C ARG A 70 -29.74 0.96 -10.97
N LEU A 71 -29.95 0.71 -12.26
CA LEU A 71 -31.29 0.72 -12.86
C LEU A 71 -32.02 -0.60 -12.56
N GLN A 72 -33.12 -0.53 -11.83
CA GLN A 72 -33.99 -1.66 -11.51
C GLN A 72 -35.46 -1.26 -11.59
N GLY A 73 -36.27 -2.04 -12.32
CA GLY A 73 -37.70 -1.78 -12.47
C GLY A 73 -38.03 -0.41 -13.10
N GLY A 74 -37.13 0.13 -13.92
CA GLY A 74 -37.28 1.46 -14.54
C GLY A 74 -36.90 2.64 -13.63
N ALA A 75 -36.45 2.39 -12.41
CA ALA A 75 -35.99 3.40 -11.47
C ALA A 75 -34.52 3.21 -11.11
N TRP A 76 -33.83 4.32 -10.85
CA TRP A 76 -32.47 4.29 -10.30
C TRP A 76 -32.55 4.10 -8.79
N GLN A 77 -31.80 3.12 -8.27
CA GLN A 77 -31.72 2.81 -6.85
C GLN A 77 -30.27 2.85 -6.39
N PRO A 78 -29.97 3.24 -5.13
CA PRO A 78 -28.61 3.20 -4.60
C PRO A 78 -27.99 1.81 -4.79
N LEU A 79 -26.74 1.78 -5.25
CA LEU A 79 -25.95 0.56 -5.38
C LEU A 79 -25.13 0.34 -4.11
N THR A 80 -25.05 -0.90 -3.66
CA THR A 80 -24.16 -1.31 -2.55
C THR A 80 -22.91 -2.00 -3.06
N ALA A 81 -21.86 -2.05 -2.23
CA ALA A 81 -20.64 -2.79 -2.54
C ALA A 81 -20.90 -4.29 -2.70
N ASP A 82 -21.81 -4.87 -1.90
CA ASP A 82 -22.16 -6.29 -1.97
C ASP A 82 -22.87 -6.62 -3.29
N GLU A 83 -23.79 -5.76 -3.74
CA GLU A 83 -24.43 -5.91 -5.07
C GLU A 83 -23.40 -5.79 -6.20
N LEU A 84 -22.46 -4.85 -6.12
CA LEU A 84 -21.44 -4.69 -7.15
C LEU A 84 -20.47 -5.89 -7.18
N VAL A 85 -20.14 -6.47 -6.02
CA VAL A 85 -19.38 -7.73 -5.93
C VAL A 85 -20.12 -8.85 -6.64
N GLN A 86 -21.41 -9.05 -6.35
CA GLN A 86 -22.22 -10.09 -7.01
C GLN A 86 -22.28 -9.89 -8.53
N LEU A 87 -22.46 -8.65 -8.99
CA LEU A 87 -22.44 -8.33 -10.42
C LEU A 87 -21.08 -8.63 -11.04
N ALA A 88 -19.98 -8.25 -10.39
CA ALA A 88 -18.63 -8.52 -10.90
C ALA A 88 -18.32 -10.02 -10.95
N GLU A 89 -18.70 -10.79 -9.91
CA GLU A 89 -18.53 -12.25 -9.89
C GLU A 89 -19.33 -12.94 -11.00
N ALA A 90 -20.57 -12.50 -11.24
CA ALA A 90 -21.39 -13.00 -12.33
C ALA A 90 -20.79 -12.68 -13.71
N ASP A 91 -20.25 -11.47 -13.90
CA ASP A 91 -19.67 -10.99 -15.17
C ASP A 91 -18.31 -11.61 -15.51
N LEU A 92 -17.55 -12.00 -14.47
CA LEU A 92 -16.26 -12.69 -14.58
C LEU A 92 -16.39 -14.22 -14.55
N HIS A 93 -17.60 -14.74 -14.36
CA HIS A 93 -17.89 -16.17 -14.23
C HIS A 93 -17.16 -16.85 -13.06
N GLY A 94 -16.91 -16.09 -11.98
CA GLY A 94 -16.26 -16.57 -10.76
C GLY A 94 -14.75 -16.81 -10.91
N GLY A 95 -14.24 -17.85 -10.23
CA GLY A 95 -12.83 -18.26 -10.27
C GLY A 95 -11.99 -17.90 -9.05
N ASN A 96 -12.52 -17.09 -8.13
CA ASN A 96 -11.88 -16.80 -6.84
C ASN A 96 -12.91 -16.75 -5.70
N GLY A 97 -13.06 -17.86 -4.98
CA GLY A 97 -14.01 -17.97 -3.84
C GLY A 97 -13.65 -17.09 -2.64
N GLU A 98 -12.45 -16.48 -2.62
CA GLU A 98 -12.04 -15.55 -1.56
C GLU A 98 -12.42 -14.10 -1.86
N PHE A 99 -12.81 -13.75 -3.10
CA PHE A 99 -12.98 -12.36 -3.54
C PHE A 99 -13.99 -11.58 -2.70
N ALA A 100 -15.25 -12.04 -2.62
CA ALA A 100 -16.28 -11.38 -1.82
C ALA A 100 -15.87 -11.23 -0.34
N GLY A 101 -15.28 -12.29 0.23
CA GLY A 101 -14.78 -12.27 1.61
C GLY A 101 -13.66 -11.26 1.83
N GLN A 102 -12.73 -11.12 0.89
CA GLN A 102 -11.64 -10.13 0.96
C GLN A 102 -12.17 -8.70 0.82
N VAL A 103 -13.14 -8.45 -0.05
CA VAL A 103 -13.79 -7.13 -0.17
C VAL A 103 -14.49 -6.76 1.13
N ALA A 104 -15.29 -7.68 1.69
CA ALA A 104 -15.95 -7.47 2.97
C ALA A 104 -14.96 -7.24 4.12
N ALA A 105 -13.88 -8.02 4.18
CA ALA A 105 -12.81 -7.85 5.17
C ALA A 105 -12.10 -6.50 5.02
N SER A 106 -11.87 -6.05 3.78
CA SER A 106 -11.30 -4.72 3.51
C SER A 106 -12.23 -3.60 3.98
N ARG A 107 -13.53 -3.71 3.72
CA ARG A 107 -14.53 -2.74 4.20
C ARG A 107 -14.55 -2.66 5.73
N ALA A 108 -14.59 -3.82 6.40
CA ALA A 108 -14.55 -3.88 7.85
C ALA A 108 -13.24 -3.31 8.42
N ALA A 109 -12.11 -3.57 7.76
CA ALA A 109 -10.82 -3.00 8.16
C ALA A 109 -10.78 -1.47 8.05
N VAL A 110 -11.37 -0.89 6.99
CA VAL A 110 -11.49 0.57 6.85
C VAL A 110 -12.32 1.17 7.98
N ALA A 111 -13.46 0.57 8.33
CA ALA A 111 -14.29 1.03 9.44
C ALA A 111 -13.51 1.01 10.77
N ALA A 112 -12.84 -0.12 11.09
CA ALA A 112 -12.03 -0.26 12.30
C ALA A 112 -10.85 0.72 12.35
N ILE A 113 -10.22 1.01 11.20
CA ILE A 113 -9.15 2.02 11.09
C ILE A 113 -9.70 3.41 11.40
N LEU A 114 -10.85 3.79 10.83
CA LEU A 114 -11.46 5.10 11.04
C LEU A 114 -11.82 5.31 12.51
N GLU A 115 -12.37 4.28 13.17
CA GLU A 115 -12.66 4.29 14.60
C GLU A 115 -11.39 4.47 15.44
N ALA A 116 -10.36 3.64 15.22
CA ALA A 116 -9.12 3.73 15.98
C ALA A 116 -8.38 5.06 15.76
N ARG A 117 -8.40 5.57 14.53
CA ARG A 117 -7.74 6.82 14.16
C ARG A 117 -8.39 8.04 14.79
N ALA A 118 -9.71 8.02 15.04
CA ALA A 118 -10.43 9.15 15.61
C ALA A 118 -9.91 9.52 17.02
N GLU A 119 -9.41 8.53 17.76
CA GLU A 119 -8.87 8.69 19.12
C GLU A 119 -7.33 8.82 19.14
N ALA A 120 -6.67 8.68 17.98
CA ALA A 120 -5.23 8.65 17.88
C ALA A 120 -4.64 10.01 17.51
N VAL A 121 -3.47 10.33 18.07
CA VAL A 121 -2.72 11.53 17.71
C VAL A 121 -1.85 11.21 16.49
N PRO A 122 -1.97 11.96 15.38
CA PRO A 122 -1.08 11.77 14.23
C PRO A 122 0.37 12.09 14.60
N PRO A 123 1.36 11.43 13.98
CA PRO A 123 2.77 11.72 14.24
C PRO A 123 3.10 13.15 13.82
N ALA A 124 3.97 13.81 14.60
CA ALA A 124 4.45 15.16 14.30
C ALA A 124 5.37 15.20 13.05
N ASP A 125 6.03 14.08 12.76
CA ASP A 125 6.84 13.90 11.55
C ASP A 125 5.92 13.92 10.30
N PRO A 126 6.07 14.90 9.40
CA PRO A 126 5.20 15.03 8.22
C PRO A 126 5.39 13.91 7.20
N TRP A 127 6.59 13.35 7.08
CA TRP A 127 6.84 12.20 6.21
C TRP A 127 6.10 10.98 6.75
N LEU A 128 6.26 10.67 8.03
CA LEU A 128 5.57 9.55 8.67
C LEU A 128 4.05 9.75 8.65
N ALA A 129 3.57 10.98 8.92
CA ALA A 129 2.15 11.31 8.81
C ALA A 129 1.62 11.05 7.39
N SER A 130 2.43 11.33 6.36
CA SER A 130 2.06 11.04 4.98
C SER A 130 2.03 9.55 4.67
N GLU A 131 2.97 8.75 5.19
CA GLU A 131 2.95 7.29 5.09
C GLU A 131 1.71 6.68 5.75
N GLN A 132 1.27 7.29 6.85
CA GLN A 132 0.12 6.88 7.64
C GLN A 132 -1.22 7.51 7.19
N ALA A 133 -1.24 8.29 6.11
CA ALA A 133 -2.44 8.98 5.63
C ALA A 133 -3.34 8.14 4.72
N LEU A 134 -2.84 7.02 4.19
CA LEU A 134 -3.54 6.21 3.18
C LEU A 134 -4.67 5.34 3.77
N VAL A 135 -5.63 5.92 4.49
CA VAL A 135 -6.73 5.22 5.19
C VAL A 135 -7.52 4.26 4.29
N TYR A 136 -7.86 4.69 3.08
CA TYR A 136 -8.65 3.89 2.14
C TYR A 136 -7.79 2.99 1.22
N GLY A 137 -6.46 3.16 1.26
CA GLY A 137 -5.53 2.35 0.50
C GLY A 137 -5.56 2.60 -1.01
N HIS A 138 -5.24 1.57 -1.80
CA HIS A 138 -5.09 1.71 -3.25
C HIS A 138 -6.47 1.92 -3.93
N PRO A 139 -6.69 3.05 -4.64
CA PRO A 139 -8.02 3.43 -5.14
C PRO A 139 -8.55 2.59 -6.31
N PHE A 140 -7.68 1.78 -6.92
CA PHE A 140 -8.01 0.83 -8.01
C PHE A 140 -7.68 -0.61 -7.62
N HIS A 141 -7.96 -0.98 -6.36
CA HIS A 141 -7.86 -2.36 -5.89
C HIS A 141 -9.19 -2.70 -5.20
N PRO A 142 -9.76 -3.90 -5.40
CA PRO A 142 -11.08 -4.22 -4.84
C PRO A 142 -11.09 -4.39 -3.31
N SER A 143 -9.96 -4.81 -2.73
CA SER A 143 -9.81 -5.08 -1.30
C SER A 143 -8.52 -4.47 -0.70
N PRO A 144 -8.29 -3.15 -0.83
CA PRO A 144 -6.99 -2.52 -0.58
C PRO A 144 -6.51 -2.61 0.88
N LYS A 145 -7.42 -2.85 1.82
CA LYS A 145 -7.16 -2.97 3.26
C LYS A 145 -7.45 -4.37 3.82
N ALA A 146 -7.74 -5.35 2.96
CA ALA A 146 -7.86 -6.73 3.43
C ALA A 146 -6.54 -7.18 4.08
N ARG A 147 -6.63 -7.60 5.33
CA ARG A 147 -5.53 -8.15 6.13
C ARG A 147 -6.03 -9.42 6.78
N GLY A 148 -5.34 -10.54 6.56
CA GLY A 148 -5.64 -11.80 7.25
C GLY A 148 -5.01 -11.82 8.65
N GLY A 149 -5.60 -12.58 9.58
CA GLY A 149 -5.10 -12.73 10.96
C GLY A 149 -5.72 -11.75 11.96
N GLU A 150 -5.60 -12.06 13.25
CA GLU A 150 -6.16 -11.26 14.35
C GLU A 150 -5.19 -10.19 14.84
N GLY A 151 -5.74 -9.12 15.42
CA GLY A 151 -4.95 -8.09 16.09
C GLY A 151 -4.04 -7.26 15.17
N TRP A 152 -4.30 -7.24 13.86
CA TRP A 152 -3.53 -6.47 12.88
C TRP A 152 -3.59 -4.95 13.12
N LEU A 153 -4.64 -4.46 13.80
CA LEU A 153 -4.88 -3.03 14.01
C LEU A 153 -3.75 -2.37 14.83
N ARG A 154 -3.12 -3.11 15.75
CA ARG A 154 -1.97 -2.63 16.54
C ARG A 154 -0.68 -2.46 15.71
N TYR A 155 -0.70 -2.88 14.45
CA TYR A 155 0.40 -2.73 13.50
C TYR A 155 -0.03 -1.88 12.28
N ALA A 156 -1.20 -1.24 12.35
CA ALA A 156 -1.77 -0.51 11.22
C ALA A 156 -1.20 0.92 11.15
N PRO A 157 -0.51 1.30 10.04
CA PRO A 157 -0.05 2.68 9.86
C PRO A 157 -1.21 3.67 9.88
N GLU A 158 -2.37 3.28 9.35
CA GLU A 158 -3.53 4.16 9.24
C GLU A 158 -4.19 4.48 10.59
N ALA A 159 -3.91 3.68 11.62
CA ALA A 159 -4.35 3.90 12.99
C ALA A 159 -3.28 4.63 13.84
N HIS A 160 -2.23 5.17 13.21
CA HIS A 160 -1.09 5.79 13.89
C HIS A 160 -0.44 4.86 14.92
N ALA A 161 -0.42 3.56 14.61
CA ALA A 161 0.11 2.57 15.54
C ALA A 161 1.60 2.78 15.79
N GLU A 162 2.03 2.51 17.01
CA GLU A 162 3.43 2.36 17.40
C GLU A 162 3.56 1.09 18.25
N PHE A 163 4.65 0.35 18.07
CA PHE A 163 4.87 -0.88 18.80
C PHE A 163 6.36 -1.16 18.98
N PRO A 164 6.77 -1.86 20.05
CA PRO A 164 8.15 -2.29 20.17
C PRO A 164 8.42 -3.41 19.18
N VAL A 165 9.55 -3.34 18.48
CA VAL A 165 10.08 -4.54 17.80
C VAL A 165 10.37 -5.62 18.84
N ARG A 166 10.37 -6.90 18.44
CA ARG A 166 10.89 -7.96 19.31
C ARG A 166 12.37 -8.13 19.02
N LEU A 167 13.22 -8.08 20.04
CA LEU A 167 14.64 -8.37 19.89
C LEU A 167 14.87 -9.87 20.11
N LEU A 168 15.54 -10.49 19.14
CA LEU A 168 16.04 -11.85 19.24
C LEU A 168 17.56 -11.84 19.35
N GLY A 169 18.13 -12.85 20.00
CA GLY A 169 19.56 -13.13 20.01
C GLY A 169 19.84 -14.33 19.13
N VAL A 170 20.50 -14.14 18.00
CA VAL A 170 20.90 -15.24 17.10
C VAL A 170 22.35 -15.60 17.38
N ARG A 171 22.63 -16.88 17.60
CA ARG A 171 24.02 -17.34 17.82
C ARG A 171 24.86 -17.07 16.56
N GLU A 172 26.08 -16.60 16.75
CA GLU A 172 26.92 -16.09 15.64
C GLU A 172 27.16 -17.11 14.52
N ASP A 173 27.24 -18.41 14.82
CA ASP A 173 27.46 -19.49 13.86
C ASP A 173 26.23 -19.80 12.97
N VAL A 174 25.04 -19.36 13.37
CA VAL A 174 23.78 -19.49 12.60
C VAL A 174 23.22 -18.13 12.16
N LEU A 175 24.02 -17.07 12.27
CA LEU A 175 23.71 -15.75 11.75
C LEU A 175 24.04 -15.68 10.26
N THR A 176 23.25 -14.91 9.50
CA THR A 176 23.62 -14.51 8.15
C THR A 176 23.30 -13.04 7.93
N GLU A 177 24.28 -12.30 7.42
CA GLU A 177 24.17 -10.86 7.15
C GLU A 177 25.04 -10.48 5.95
N ALA A 178 24.71 -9.35 5.33
CA ALA A 178 25.57 -8.69 4.37
C ALA A 178 25.35 -7.19 4.39
N GLY A 179 26.37 -6.43 4.01
CA GLY A 179 26.29 -4.97 3.91
C GLY A 179 26.34 -4.27 5.27
N ASP A 180 25.78 -3.06 5.32
CA ASP A 180 25.75 -2.24 6.54
C ASP A 180 24.53 -2.57 7.42
N VAL A 181 24.82 -3.15 8.57
CA VAL A 181 23.85 -3.60 9.59
C VAL A 181 24.08 -2.94 10.94
N ALA A 182 24.93 -1.89 11.01
CA ALA A 182 25.32 -1.27 12.28
C ALA A 182 24.12 -0.73 13.07
N ALA A 183 23.09 -0.23 12.36
CA ALA A 183 21.85 0.23 12.96
C ALA A 183 21.13 -0.86 13.79
N LEU A 184 21.26 -2.14 13.41
CA LEU A 184 20.65 -3.26 14.14
C LEU A 184 21.36 -3.55 15.47
N ASP A 185 22.68 -3.38 15.49
CA ASP A 185 23.49 -3.64 16.69
C ASP A 185 23.26 -2.59 17.79
N GLY A 186 22.82 -1.38 17.41
CA GLY A 186 22.47 -0.31 18.34
C GLY A 186 21.09 -0.43 19.00
N MET A 187 20.27 -1.41 18.63
CA MET A 187 18.87 -1.50 19.10
C MET A 187 18.72 -2.07 20.52
N GLY A 188 19.79 -2.58 21.14
CA GLY A 188 19.72 -3.20 22.45
C GLY A 188 21.05 -3.83 22.85
N THR A 189 21.00 -4.90 23.65
CA THR A 189 22.20 -5.64 24.08
C THR A 189 21.98 -7.13 23.89
N ALA A 190 22.92 -7.78 23.20
CA ALA A 190 22.95 -9.23 23.05
C ALA A 190 23.95 -9.86 24.04
N PRO A 191 23.68 -11.08 24.56
CA PRO A 191 24.67 -11.84 25.32
C PRO A 191 25.92 -12.17 24.48
N PRO A 192 27.09 -12.45 25.10
CA PRO A 192 28.27 -12.89 24.37
C PRO A 192 28.01 -14.12 23.49
N GLY A 193 28.49 -14.08 22.24
CA GLY A 193 28.27 -15.14 21.24
C GLY A 193 26.93 -15.05 20.49
N TYR A 194 26.14 -14.00 20.73
CA TYR A 194 24.89 -13.71 20.03
C TYR A 194 24.91 -12.31 19.40
N ARG A 195 24.18 -12.16 18.30
CA ARG A 195 23.91 -10.86 17.65
C ARG A 195 22.43 -10.55 17.68
N LEU A 196 22.10 -9.26 17.73
CA LEU A 196 20.71 -8.79 17.72
C LEU A 196 20.06 -9.07 16.36
N LEU A 197 18.86 -9.63 16.37
CA LEU A 197 17.98 -9.73 15.21
C LEU A 197 16.60 -9.18 15.61
N PRO A 198 16.28 -7.92 15.25
CA PRO A 198 14.93 -7.42 15.46
C PRO A 198 13.96 -8.18 14.55
N ALA A 199 12.75 -8.42 15.05
CA ALA A 199 11.69 -9.07 14.32
C ALA A 199 10.37 -8.32 14.51
N HIS A 200 9.54 -8.33 13.47
CA HIS A 200 8.18 -7.82 13.55
C HIS A 200 7.35 -8.73 14.49
N PRO A 201 6.73 -8.21 15.56
CA PRO A 201 6.01 -9.06 16.52
C PRO A 201 4.91 -9.92 15.87
N TRP A 202 4.12 -9.34 14.95
CA TRP A 202 3.14 -10.10 14.18
C TRP A 202 3.75 -11.27 13.39
N GLN A 203 4.94 -11.08 12.81
CA GLN A 203 5.60 -12.14 12.08
C GLN A 203 6.08 -13.25 13.02
N LEU A 204 6.49 -12.93 14.25
CA LEU A 204 6.80 -13.96 15.24
C LEU A 204 5.57 -14.77 15.66
N ASP A 205 4.41 -14.13 15.78
CA ASP A 205 3.16 -14.83 16.09
C ASP A 205 2.73 -15.80 14.96
N LEU A 206 3.04 -15.44 13.71
CA LEU A 206 2.82 -16.28 12.52
C LEU A 206 3.85 -17.40 12.41
N LEU A 207 5.12 -17.10 12.71
CA LEU A 207 6.22 -18.07 12.62
C LEU A 207 6.22 -19.07 13.78
N ARG A 208 5.92 -18.61 15.00
CA ARG A 208 6.04 -19.38 16.25
C ARG A 208 7.36 -20.16 16.31
N PRO A 209 8.52 -19.47 16.22
CA PRO A 209 9.81 -20.15 16.25
C PRO A 209 10.00 -20.87 17.59
N VAL A 210 10.78 -21.95 17.56
CA VAL A 210 11.24 -22.61 18.79
C VAL A 210 12.48 -21.87 19.27
N PHE A 211 12.41 -21.29 20.47
CA PHE A 211 13.56 -20.65 21.11
C PHE A 211 14.45 -21.69 21.78
N GLY A 212 15.76 -21.43 21.79
CA GLY A 212 16.77 -22.34 22.29
C GLY A 212 18.19 -21.78 22.16
N PRO A 213 19.24 -22.61 22.27
CA PRO A 213 20.64 -22.15 22.27
C PRO A 213 21.10 -21.42 21.00
N GLU A 214 20.33 -21.48 19.93
CA GLU A 214 20.66 -20.85 18.64
C GLU A 214 19.85 -19.57 18.39
N LEU A 215 18.71 -19.44 19.06
CA LEU A 215 17.77 -18.34 18.91
C LEU A 215 17.12 -18.04 20.26
N LEU A 216 17.53 -16.94 20.87
CA LEU A 216 16.99 -16.44 22.13
C LEU A 216 15.92 -15.41 21.85
N ASP A 217 14.91 -15.40 22.72
CA ASP A 217 13.99 -14.27 22.82
C ASP A 217 14.52 -13.29 23.87
N LEU A 218 14.93 -12.09 23.46
CA LEU A 218 15.53 -11.08 24.33
C LEU A 218 14.52 -10.07 24.87
N GLY A 219 13.25 -10.11 24.43
CA GLY A 219 12.25 -9.17 24.91
C GLY A 219 11.89 -8.06 23.90
N PRO A 220 11.10 -7.06 24.34
CA PRO A 220 10.81 -5.88 23.54
C PRO A 220 12.06 -5.02 23.34
N GLY A 221 12.17 -4.44 22.14
CA GLY A 221 13.17 -3.44 21.78
C GLY A 221 12.56 -2.03 21.66
N PRO A 222 13.21 -1.15 20.87
CA PRO A 222 12.74 0.22 20.63
C PRO A 222 11.34 0.25 20.00
N LEU A 223 10.61 1.33 20.29
CA LEU A 223 9.34 1.64 19.63
C LEU A 223 9.60 2.02 18.17
N VAL A 224 8.75 1.51 17.29
CA VAL A 224 8.78 1.79 15.86
C VAL A 224 7.38 2.11 15.35
N ALA A 225 7.32 2.90 14.28
CA ALA A 225 6.07 3.26 13.61
C ALA A 225 6.02 2.60 12.22
N PRO A 226 4.96 1.83 11.88
CA PRO A 226 4.83 1.24 10.56
C PRO A 226 4.56 2.32 9.50
N THR A 227 5.11 2.12 8.31
CA THR A 227 4.87 2.93 7.11
C THR A 227 3.72 2.35 6.28
N SER A 228 3.38 2.97 5.14
CA SER A 228 2.25 2.53 4.28
C SER A 228 2.32 1.06 3.82
N SER A 229 3.51 0.47 3.83
CA SER A 229 3.74 -0.94 3.47
C SER A 229 3.44 -1.94 4.60
N VAL A 230 3.12 -1.44 5.81
CA VAL A 230 2.94 -2.17 7.08
C VAL A 230 4.23 -2.81 7.60
N ARG A 231 4.89 -3.61 6.78
CA ARG A 231 6.08 -4.40 7.15
C ARG A 231 7.39 -3.60 7.18
N THR A 232 7.40 -2.41 6.61
CA THR A 232 8.49 -1.45 6.85
C THR A 232 8.08 -0.54 8.00
N VAL A 233 8.96 -0.41 8.97
CA VAL A 233 8.79 0.47 10.12
C VAL A 233 9.90 1.52 10.13
N TYR A 234 9.60 2.69 10.65
CA TYR A 234 10.56 3.73 10.98
C TYR A 234 10.92 3.63 12.46
N ALA A 235 12.22 3.68 12.77
CA ALA A 235 12.75 3.71 14.13
C ALA A 235 13.34 5.11 14.41
N PRO A 236 12.60 6.02 15.06
CA PRO A 236 12.97 7.42 15.20
C PRO A 236 14.34 7.64 15.84
N ASP A 237 14.66 6.88 16.90
CA ASP A 237 15.91 7.04 17.66
C ASP A 237 17.18 6.77 16.83
N SER A 238 17.05 5.99 15.77
CA SER A 238 18.16 5.59 14.87
C SER A 238 18.00 6.15 13.45
N GLU A 239 16.94 6.92 13.20
CA GLU A 239 16.55 7.50 11.91
C GLU A 239 16.63 6.51 10.73
N ILE A 240 16.27 5.24 10.98
CA ILE A 240 16.37 4.16 9.99
C ILE A 240 15.01 3.54 9.70
N CYS A 241 14.85 3.03 8.48
CA CYS A 241 13.73 2.17 8.12
C CYS A 241 14.15 0.70 8.20
N LEU A 242 13.38 -0.12 8.92
CA LEU A 242 13.53 -1.57 8.94
C LEU A 242 12.42 -2.24 8.15
N LYS A 243 12.76 -3.04 7.14
CA LYS A 243 11.81 -3.76 6.28
C LYS A 243 11.84 -5.24 6.63
N PHE A 244 10.84 -5.69 7.38
CA PHE A 244 10.69 -7.06 7.84
C PHE A 244 9.99 -7.95 6.81
N SER A 245 10.16 -9.26 6.95
CA SER A 245 9.17 -10.19 6.41
C SER A 245 7.87 -10.13 7.20
N LEU A 246 6.75 -10.29 6.51
CA LEU A 246 5.42 -10.42 7.09
C LEU A 246 4.57 -11.34 6.19
N ASP A 247 4.27 -12.54 6.66
CA ASP A 247 3.53 -13.58 5.94
C ASP A 247 2.02 -13.30 5.90
N VAL A 248 1.68 -12.06 5.55
CA VAL A 248 0.32 -11.54 5.38
C VAL A 248 0.19 -11.07 3.93
N ARG A 249 -0.92 -11.45 3.29
CA ARG A 249 -1.27 -10.92 1.96
C ARG A 249 -1.70 -9.46 2.13
N ILE A 250 -0.98 -8.55 1.50
CA ILE A 250 -1.32 -7.12 1.42
C ILE A 250 -1.45 -6.77 -0.05
N THR A 251 -2.66 -6.36 -0.44
CA THR A 251 -3.12 -6.30 -1.84
C THR A 251 -2.96 -7.67 -2.52
N ASN A 252 -2.10 -7.77 -3.53
CA ASN A 252 -1.96 -8.98 -4.34
C ASN A 252 -0.86 -9.94 -3.86
N CYS A 253 0.03 -9.50 -2.97
CA CYS A 253 1.24 -10.25 -2.64
C CYS A 253 1.34 -10.54 -1.14
N VAL A 254 1.82 -11.75 -0.81
CA VAL A 254 2.35 -12.04 0.53
C VAL A 254 3.63 -11.24 0.71
N ARG A 255 3.76 -10.53 1.83
CA ARG A 255 4.85 -9.59 2.09
C ARG A 255 6.05 -10.23 2.78
N LYS A 256 6.50 -11.36 2.25
CA LYS A 256 7.75 -12.00 2.66
C LYS A 256 8.96 -11.41 1.94
N ASN A 257 10.13 -11.49 2.55
CA ASN A 257 11.42 -11.32 1.87
C ASN A 257 11.95 -12.73 1.57
N ALA A 258 11.95 -13.13 0.30
CA ALA A 258 12.58 -14.38 -0.10
C ALA A 258 14.10 -14.29 0.13
N TRP A 259 14.76 -15.44 0.32
CA TRP A 259 16.19 -15.51 0.62
C TRP A 259 17.06 -14.74 -0.40
N TYR A 260 16.71 -14.79 -1.69
CA TYR A 260 17.42 -14.07 -2.75
C TYR A 260 17.09 -12.56 -2.78
N GLU A 261 15.95 -12.13 -2.24
CA GLU A 261 15.58 -10.71 -2.16
C GLU A 261 16.38 -10.00 -1.06
N LEU A 262 16.73 -10.71 0.03
CA LEU A 262 17.59 -10.19 1.10
C LEU A 262 18.98 -9.84 0.56
N ALA A 263 19.67 -10.83 -0.02
CA ALA A 263 20.97 -10.61 -0.64
C ALA A 263 20.88 -9.66 -1.85
N GLY A 264 19.81 -9.77 -2.63
CA GLY A 264 19.54 -8.92 -3.79
C GLY A 264 19.40 -7.44 -3.44
N ALA A 265 18.82 -7.08 -2.29
CA ALA A 265 18.70 -5.69 -1.86
C ALA A 265 20.07 -5.01 -1.70
N VAL A 266 21.02 -5.69 -1.05
CA VAL A 266 22.38 -5.19 -0.84
C VAL A 266 23.14 -5.09 -2.15
N GLU A 267 23.01 -6.11 -3.01
CA GLU A 267 23.66 -6.12 -4.32
C GLU A 267 23.09 -5.03 -5.25
N LEU A 268 21.77 -4.79 -5.22
CA LEU A 268 21.14 -3.69 -5.94
C LEU A 268 21.64 -2.34 -5.45
N THR A 269 21.72 -2.14 -4.13
CA THR A 269 22.30 -0.93 -3.54
C THR A 269 23.71 -0.70 -4.09
N LYS A 270 24.60 -1.69 -3.99
CA LYS A 270 25.98 -1.59 -4.49
C LYS A 270 26.06 -1.21 -5.97
N ARG A 271 25.22 -1.81 -6.83
CA ARG A 271 25.23 -1.57 -8.28
C ARG A 271 24.60 -0.24 -8.67
N LEU A 272 23.57 0.19 -7.94
CA LEU A 272 22.80 1.39 -8.26
C LEU A 272 23.40 2.65 -7.64
N THR A 273 24.18 2.56 -6.56
CA THR A 273 24.85 3.72 -5.94
C THR A 273 25.59 4.60 -6.95
N PRO A 274 26.55 4.10 -7.76
CA PRO A 274 27.27 4.97 -8.70
C PRO A 274 26.35 5.59 -9.78
N ILE A 275 25.25 4.90 -10.13
CA ILE A 275 24.26 5.41 -11.08
C ILE A 275 23.48 6.57 -10.45
N PHE A 276 22.99 6.40 -9.22
CA PHE A 276 22.23 7.43 -8.52
C PHE A 276 23.12 8.61 -8.10
N GLU A 277 24.40 8.39 -7.78
CA GLU A 277 25.37 9.47 -7.59
C GLU A 277 25.50 10.34 -8.87
N ALA A 278 25.60 9.71 -10.05
CA ALA A 278 25.64 10.43 -11.32
C ALA A 278 24.31 11.15 -11.63
N VAL A 279 23.17 10.54 -11.30
CA VAL A 279 21.85 11.17 -11.45
C VAL A 279 21.71 12.37 -10.52
N SER A 280 22.05 12.24 -9.24
CA SER A 280 22.00 13.33 -8.26
C SER A 280 22.95 14.46 -8.61
N ALA A 281 24.14 14.16 -9.16
CA ALA A 281 25.07 15.19 -9.64
C ALA A 281 24.47 16.02 -10.79
N ARG A 282 23.65 15.39 -11.66
CA ARG A 282 22.96 16.07 -12.78
C ARG A 282 21.63 16.71 -12.37
N HIS A 283 20.95 16.12 -11.38
CA HIS A 283 19.64 16.51 -10.89
C HIS A 283 19.65 16.56 -9.35
N PRO A 284 20.14 17.66 -8.74
CA PRO A 284 20.41 17.73 -7.31
C PRO A 284 19.23 17.44 -6.38
N SER A 285 17.99 17.60 -6.86
CA SER A 285 16.77 17.27 -6.11
C SER A 285 16.36 15.79 -6.16
N THR A 286 17.17 14.94 -6.82
CA THR A 286 16.92 13.48 -6.88
C THR A 286 17.72 12.79 -5.80
N HIS A 287 17.02 12.15 -4.87
CA HIS A 287 17.61 11.39 -3.77
C HIS A 287 17.19 9.93 -3.87
N TRP A 288 18.12 9.03 -3.56
CA TRP A 288 17.92 7.59 -3.56
C TRP A 288 17.86 7.07 -2.13
N LEU A 289 17.00 6.07 -1.88
CA LEU A 289 16.90 5.39 -0.59
C LEU A 289 17.57 4.00 -0.70
N PRO A 290 18.86 3.87 -0.39
CA PRO A 290 19.53 2.59 -0.44
C PRO A 290 19.04 1.63 0.65
N GLU A 291 19.16 0.34 0.35
CA GLU A 291 18.98 -0.78 1.28
C GLU A 291 20.37 -1.40 1.54
N PRO A 292 21.22 -0.78 2.38
CA PRO A 292 22.65 -1.08 2.42
C PRO A 292 22.99 -2.39 3.13
N GLY A 293 22.07 -3.00 3.88
CA GLY A 293 22.34 -4.24 4.58
C GLY A 293 21.10 -5.07 4.90
N TYR A 294 21.31 -6.32 5.25
CA TYR A 294 20.28 -7.20 5.80
C TYR A 294 20.87 -8.13 6.86
N ARG A 295 20.01 -8.63 7.74
CA ARG A 295 20.34 -9.68 8.71
C ARG A 295 19.22 -10.71 8.79
N SER A 296 19.59 -11.98 8.97
CA SER A 296 18.69 -13.10 9.20
C SER A 296 19.44 -14.25 9.89
N THR A 297 18.85 -15.43 9.90
CA THR A 297 19.42 -16.68 10.43
C THR A 297 19.52 -17.77 9.36
N THR A 298 20.40 -18.75 9.55
CA THR A 298 20.52 -19.96 8.72
C THR A 298 19.72 -21.15 9.26
N LEU A 299 18.90 -20.95 10.31
CA LEU A 299 18.04 -21.97 10.95
C LEU A 299 16.84 -22.42 10.08
N GLY A 300 17.15 -22.97 8.92
CA GLY A 300 16.17 -23.43 7.93
C GLY A 300 15.51 -22.30 7.15
N ARG A 301 15.03 -22.64 5.95
CA ARG A 301 14.51 -21.66 4.98
C ARG A 301 13.35 -20.82 5.52
N ARG A 302 12.48 -21.42 6.34
CA ARG A 302 11.31 -20.73 6.91
C ARG A 302 11.72 -19.60 7.85
N LEU A 303 12.69 -19.83 8.75
CA LEU A 303 13.16 -18.77 9.64
C LEU A 303 14.09 -17.79 8.92
N HIS A 304 14.87 -18.26 7.95
CA HIS A 304 15.69 -17.38 7.12
C HIS A 304 14.85 -16.35 6.35
N GLU A 305 13.79 -16.79 5.66
CA GLU A 305 12.88 -15.87 4.97
C GLU A 305 12.05 -15.08 6.00
N GLY A 306 11.52 -15.75 7.03
CA GLY A 306 10.57 -15.17 7.97
C GLY A 306 11.15 -14.17 8.97
N LEU A 307 12.42 -14.29 9.37
CA LEU A 307 13.09 -13.39 10.31
C LEU A 307 14.00 -12.37 9.60
N GLY A 308 14.06 -12.40 8.27
CA GLY A 308 14.87 -11.47 7.50
C GLY A 308 14.43 -10.02 7.67
N VAL A 309 15.38 -9.17 8.04
CA VAL A 309 15.22 -7.71 8.11
C VAL A 309 16.19 -7.04 7.15
N ILE A 310 15.67 -6.14 6.32
CA ILE A 310 16.48 -5.26 5.46
C ILE A 310 16.57 -3.89 6.12
N VAL A 311 17.78 -3.36 6.22
CA VAL A 311 18.08 -2.00 6.66
C VAL A 311 17.93 -1.08 5.45
N ARG A 312 17.16 0.00 5.60
CA ARG A 312 16.97 1.03 4.58
C ARG A 312 17.19 2.42 5.19
N GLN A 313 17.92 3.28 4.50
CA GLN A 313 18.04 4.69 4.88
C GLN A 313 16.67 5.36 4.94
N SER A 314 16.46 6.24 5.92
CA SER A 314 15.23 7.04 5.98
C SER A 314 15.30 8.22 5.01
N PRO A 315 14.16 8.74 4.54
CA PRO A 315 14.13 9.96 3.74
C PRO A 315 14.83 11.15 4.41
N TRP A 316 14.76 11.24 5.74
CA TRP A 316 15.43 12.29 6.51
C TRP A 316 16.94 12.22 6.44
N THR A 317 17.52 11.03 6.30
CA THR A 317 18.99 10.86 6.17
C THR A 317 19.53 11.16 4.77
N VAL A 318 18.68 11.17 3.73
CA VAL A 318 19.13 11.36 2.34
C VAL A 318 18.69 12.69 1.73
N CYS A 319 17.60 13.27 2.24
CA CYS A 319 17.09 14.56 1.80
C CYS A 319 17.78 15.72 2.55
N PRO A 320 17.95 16.88 1.91
CA PRO A 320 18.41 18.09 2.58
C PRO A 320 17.45 18.52 3.71
N PRO A 321 17.94 19.21 4.77
CA PRO A 321 17.11 19.60 5.92
C PRO A 321 15.92 20.52 5.58
N ASP A 322 15.97 21.25 4.47
CA ASP A 322 14.92 22.14 4.00
C ASP A 322 13.88 21.45 3.09
N VAL A 323 14.06 20.15 2.82
CA VAL A 323 13.14 19.33 2.02
C VAL A 323 12.30 18.46 2.94
N THR A 324 10.97 18.58 2.83
CA THR A 324 10.02 17.67 3.51
C THR A 324 9.62 16.53 2.56
N PRO A 325 10.10 15.29 2.76
CA PRO A 325 9.66 14.17 1.96
C PRO A 325 8.20 13.81 2.29
N ILE A 326 7.38 13.57 1.27
CA ILE A 326 5.98 13.16 1.42
C ILE A 326 5.72 11.99 0.47
N LEU A 327 5.00 10.97 0.93
CA LEU A 327 4.57 9.87 0.09
C LEU A 327 3.67 10.38 -1.03
N ALA A 328 4.07 10.18 -2.29
CA ALA A 328 3.36 10.74 -3.45
C ALA A 328 1.87 10.35 -3.51
N ALA A 329 1.52 9.13 -3.09
CA ALA A 329 0.13 8.66 -3.06
C ALA A 329 -0.76 9.51 -2.14
N THR A 330 -0.19 10.12 -1.11
CA THR A 330 -0.90 10.97 -0.16
C THR A 330 -1.31 12.29 -0.78
N LEU A 331 -0.57 12.79 -1.78
CA LEU A 331 -0.93 14.00 -2.54
C LEU A 331 -2.20 13.81 -3.38
N ALA A 332 -2.52 12.57 -3.75
CA ALA A 332 -3.71 12.23 -4.51
C ALA A 332 -4.97 12.09 -3.63
N LEU A 333 -4.81 12.07 -2.30
CA LEU A 333 -5.94 12.05 -1.38
C LEU A 333 -6.73 13.35 -1.50
N ASN A 334 -8.04 13.25 -1.57
CA ASN A 334 -8.91 14.42 -1.54
C ASN A 334 -8.99 14.90 -0.08
N ILE A 335 -8.10 15.81 0.32
CA ILE A 335 -8.00 16.36 1.70
C ILE A 335 -9.32 17.06 2.14
N GLN A 336 -10.29 17.23 1.26
CA GLN A 336 -11.56 17.89 1.54
C GLN A 336 -12.62 17.09 2.33
N THR A 337 -12.36 15.88 2.82
CA THR A 337 -13.46 15.01 3.33
C THR A 337 -13.30 14.40 4.74
N ALA A 338 -12.28 14.75 5.52
CA ALA A 338 -12.22 14.33 6.93
C ALA A 338 -12.44 15.54 7.86
N PRO A 339 -13.58 15.64 8.57
CA PRO A 339 -13.73 16.61 9.65
C PRO A 339 -12.60 16.41 10.67
N GLY A 340 -11.83 17.46 10.95
CA GLY A 340 -10.79 17.44 11.99
C GLY A 340 -9.40 16.97 11.55
N THR A 341 -9.17 16.63 10.27
CA THR A 341 -7.80 16.40 9.79
C THR A 341 -7.21 17.73 9.29
N PRO A 342 -6.19 18.30 9.95
CA PRO A 342 -5.49 19.44 9.39
C PRO A 342 -4.93 19.03 8.02
N PRO A 343 -5.02 19.88 7.00
CA PRO A 343 -4.49 19.52 5.70
C PRO A 343 -2.98 19.29 5.83
N LEU A 344 -2.52 18.09 5.47
CA LEU A 344 -1.09 17.70 5.49
C LEU A 344 -0.21 18.68 4.69
N LEU A 345 -0.84 19.39 3.76
CA LEU A 345 -0.26 20.50 3.02
C LEU A 345 -1.26 21.65 3.08
N ALA A 346 -0.85 22.82 3.55
CA ALA A 346 -1.54 24.05 3.17
C ALA A 346 -1.72 24.03 1.63
N PRO A 347 -2.87 24.44 1.08
CA PRO A 347 -3.11 24.39 -0.35
C PRO A 347 -1.90 25.00 -1.05
N TRP A 348 -1.21 24.19 -1.87
CA TRP A 348 -0.04 24.63 -2.62
C TRP A 348 -0.44 25.86 -3.44
N LYS A 349 -0.06 27.05 -2.96
CA LYS A 349 -0.20 28.32 -3.69
C LYS A 349 0.95 28.44 -4.71
N GLY A 350 1.17 27.39 -5.47
CA GLY A 350 2.08 27.45 -6.61
C GLY A 350 1.36 28.20 -7.73
N ASP A 351 1.83 29.40 -8.06
CA ASP A 351 1.58 29.95 -9.38
C ASP A 351 2.01 28.88 -10.39
N SER A 352 1.07 28.39 -11.20
CA SER A 352 1.31 27.37 -12.20
C SER A 352 2.54 27.77 -13.04
N PRO A 353 3.64 27.01 -13.04
CA PRO A 353 4.79 27.28 -13.91
C PRO A 353 4.47 26.95 -15.38
N PHE A 354 3.30 26.36 -15.65
CA PHE A 354 2.79 26.21 -17.00
C PHE A 354 1.96 27.45 -17.36
N PRO A 355 2.35 28.23 -18.38
CA PRO A 355 1.45 29.24 -18.94
C PRO A 355 0.16 28.53 -19.34
N ALA A 356 -0.98 29.16 -19.11
CA ALA A 356 -2.28 28.66 -19.53
C ALA A 356 -2.23 28.34 -21.03
N SER A 357 -1.98 27.09 -21.37
CA SER A 357 -1.95 26.64 -22.75
C SER A 357 -3.37 26.66 -23.24
N SER A 358 -3.63 27.47 -24.25
CA SER A 358 -4.81 27.40 -25.09
C SER A 358 -5.14 25.94 -25.38
N THR A 359 -6.41 25.58 -25.14
CA THR A 359 -7.01 24.30 -25.50
C THR A 359 -6.52 23.82 -26.87
N PRO A 360 -5.77 22.71 -26.97
CA PRO A 360 -5.65 22.03 -28.23
C PRO A 360 -7.01 21.40 -28.51
N ALA A 361 -7.62 21.75 -29.63
CA ALA A 361 -8.80 21.06 -30.13
C ALA A 361 -8.49 19.56 -30.20
N THR A 362 -9.22 18.75 -29.43
CA THR A 362 -9.23 17.30 -29.58
C THR A 362 -9.66 16.96 -31.01
N PRO A 363 -8.84 16.28 -31.83
CA PRO A 363 -9.32 15.80 -33.12
C PRO A 363 -10.39 14.72 -32.88
N PRO A 364 -11.47 14.68 -33.68
CA PRO A 364 -12.50 13.67 -33.54
C PRO A 364 -11.90 12.28 -33.85
N TRP A 365 -12.18 11.33 -32.96
CA TRP A 365 -11.92 9.92 -33.15
C TRP A 365 -12.77 9.44 -34.35
N LYS A 366 -12.16 9.40 -35.55
CA LYS A 366 -12.78 8.77 -36.72
C LYS A 366 -12.46 7.29 -36.70
N GLY A 367 -13.47 6.49 -36.37
CA GLY A 367 -13.52 5.13 -36.86
C GLY A 367 -13.77 5.19 -38.36
N ASP A 368 -12.85 4.62 -39.14
CA ASP A 368 -13.20 3.95 -40.39
C ASP A 368 -12.15 2.88 -40.69
N SER A 369 -12.69 1.71 -41.00
CA SER A 369 -12.10 0.47 -41.50
C SER A 369 -11.06 0.64 -42.62
N LEU A 370 -10.11 -0.29 -42.71
CA LEU A 370 -9.80 -1.08 -43.92
C LEU A 370 -8.89 -2.30 -43.57
N LEU A 371 -9.32 -3.46 -44.08
CA LEU A 371 -8.79 -4.85 -44.02
C LEU A 371 -7.48 -5.05 -44.85
N PRO A 372 -6.88 -6.27 -45.04
CA PRO A 372 -7.28 -7.63 -44.62
C PRO A 372 -6.18 -8.52 -44.00
N ALA A 373 -6.62 -9.71 -43.57
CA ALA A 373 -5.82 -10.85 -43.15
C ALA A 373 -4.79 -11.30 -44.22
N SER A 374 -3.59 -11.65 -43.75
CA SER A 374 -2.73 -12.60 -44.45
C SER A 374 -2.11 -13.57 -43.44
N SER A 375 -2.30 -14.85 -43.72
CA SER A 375 -1.90 -16.00 -42.94
C SER A 375 -0.61 -16.58 -43.51
N THR A 376 0.47 -16.64 -42.73
CA THR A 376 1.48 -17.71 -42.85
C THR A 376 2.30 -17.82 -41.56
N PRO A 377 2.52 -19.03 -41.00
CA PRO A 377 3.23 -19.23 -39.74
C PRO A 377 4.74 -19.35 -39.98
N ALA A 378 5.54 -18.68 -39.13
CA ALA A 378 6.98 -18.88 -39.07
C ALA A 378 7.34 -19.85 -37.94
N THR A 379 7.97 -20.97 -38.29
CA THR A 379 8.66 -21.90 -37.39
C THR A 379 9.91 -21.25 -36.77
N PRO A 380 10.26 -21.55 -35.50
CA PRO A 380 11.51 -21.10 -34.89
C PRO A 380 12.66 -22.08 -35.19
N PRO A 381 13.92 -21.61 -35.28
CA PRO A 381 15.08 -22.50 -35.31
C PRO A 381 15.55 -22.85 -33.89
N TRP A 382 15.79 -24.15 -33.71
CA TRP A 382 16.60 -24.93 -32.74
C TRP A 382 17.06 -24.28 -31.44
#